data_AF-A0A100JQZ0-F1
#
_entry.id   AF-A0A100JQZ0-F1
#
_cell.length_a   1.000
_cell.length_b   1.000
_cell.length_c   1.000
_cell.angle_alpha   90.00
_cell.angle_beta   90.00
_cell.angle_gamma   90.00
#
_symmetry.space_group_name_H-M   'P 1'
#
loop_
_entity.id
_entity.type
_entity.pdbx_description
1 polymer ?
#
loop_
_entity_poly.entity_id
_entity_poly.type
_entity_poly.pdbx_seq_one_letter_code
_entity_poly.pdbx_strand_id
1 'polypeptide(L)' 'MSDQARPFRLHLPHQVLDGWLTADGWAVAIDDPEYGLTSAAPTPADLIRGYGGGHIEWPEDPTHQQHEGDPRT' A
#
# COMPACT_ATOMS: atom_id res chain seq x y z
N MET A 1 -10.33 0.62 -18.54
CA MET A 1 -10.42 -0.19 -17.31
C MET A 1 -9.39 0.37 -16.38
N SER A 2 -9.81 1.08 -15.33
CA SER A 2 -8.87 1.61 -14.34
C SER A 2 -8.43 0.43 -13.47
N ASP A 3 -7.29 -0.17 -13.82
CA ASP A 3 -6.62 -1.19 -13.02
C ASP A 3 -5.98 -0.48 -11.83
N GLN A 4 -6.83 -0.04 -10.89
CA GLN A 4 -6.43 0.89 -9.85
C GLN A 4 -5.80 0.12 -8.71
N ALA A 5 -4.51 -0.16 -8.85
CA ALA A 5 -3.70 -0.67 -7.76
C ALA A 5 -3.76 0.31 -6.57
N ARG A 6 -4.10 -0.19 -5.37
CA ARG A 6 -4.18 0.62 -4.15
C ARG A 6 -2.83 0.56 -3.43
N PRO A 7 -2.09 1.67 -3.31
CA PRO A 7 -0.80 1.67 -2.63
C PRO A 7 -0.95 1.41 -1.14
N PHE A 8 0.06 0.80 -0.53
CA PHE A 8 0.16 0.58 0.90
C PHE A 8 1.60 0.63 1.40
N ARG A 9 1.76 0.72 2.72
CA ARG A 9 3.05 0.52 3.41
C ARG A 9 2.96 -0.68 4.33
N LEU A 10 3.85 -1.65 4.17
CA LEU A 10 4.00 -2.79 5.06
C LEU A 10 5.02 -2.47 6.14
N HIS A 11 4.56 -2.32 7.37
CA HIS A 11 5.39 -2.07 8.54
C HIS A 11 5.82 -3.39 9.17
N LEU A 12 7.12 -3.65 9.13
CA LEU A 12 7.80 -4.77 9.77
C LEU A 12 8.60 -4.25 10.99
N PRO A 13 9.04 -5.13 11.92
CA PRO A 13 9.76 -4.69 13.12
C PRO A 13 11.01 -3.83 12.88
N HIS A 14 11.63 -3.94 11.71
CA HIS A 14 12.91 -3.28 11.39
C HIS A 14 12.91 -2.52 10.07
N GLN A 15 11.79 -2.51 9.32
CA GLN A 15 11.72 -1.87 8.02
C GLN A 15 10.28 -1.56 7.63
N VAL A 16 10.13 -0.62 6.71
CA VAL A 16 8.85 -0.35 6.04
C VAL A 16 9.05 -0.61 4.56
N LEU A 17 8.20 -1.43 3.97
CA LEU A 17 8.22 -1.73 2.54
C LEU A 17 7.05 -1.04 1.87
N ASP A 18 7.30 -0.40 0.74
CA ASP A 18 6.22 0.07 -0.12
C ASP A 18 5.61 -1.12 -0.88
N GLY A 19 4.32 -1.02 -1.18
CA GLY A 19 3.61 -2.05 -1.90
C GLY A 19 2.30 -1.57 -2.47
N TRP A 20 1.60 -2.48 -3.14
CA TRP A 20 0.28 -2.21 -3.68
C TRP A 20 -0.60 -3.45 -3.64
N LEU A 21 -1.90 -3.20 -3.48
CA LEU A 21 -2.96 -4.19 -3.64
C LEU A 21 -3.50 -4.07 -5.06
N THR A 22 -3.44 -5.14 -5.83
CA THR A 22 -4.00 -5.20 -7.17
C THR A 22 -5.53 -5.28 -7.13
N ALA A 23 -6.19 -5.01 -8.27
CA ALA A 23 -7.65 -5.06 -8.35
C ALA A 23 -8.24 -6.48 -8.13
N ASP A 24 -7.44 -7.53 -8.38
CA ASP A 24 -7.78 -8.94 -8.12
C ASP A 24 -7.43 -9.40 -6.70
N GLY A 25 -6.93 -8.50 -5.84
CA GLY A 25 -6.74 -8.73 -4.41
C GLY A 25 -5.36 -9.22 -3.99
N TRP A 26 -4.42 -9.38 -4.94
CA TRP A 26 -3.04 -9.73 -4.63
C TRP A 26 -2.31 -8.57 -3.98
N ALA A 27 -1.60 -8.86 -2.90
CA ALA A 27 -0.75 -7.90 -2.22
C ALA A 27 0.69 -8.09 -2.69
N VAL A 28 1.32 -7.02 -3.18
CA VAL A 28 2.70 -7.01 -3.64
C VAL A 28 3.50 -6.04 -2.77
N ALA A 29 4.60 -6.50 -2.18
CA ALA A 29 5.60 -5.66 -1.50
C ALA A 29 6.87 -5.57 -2.35
N ILE A 30 7.50 -4.40 -2.33
CA ILE A 30 8.80 -4.16 -2.96
C ILE A 30 9.87 -4.47 -1.92
N ASP A 31 10.58 -5.59 -2.10
CA ASP A 31 11.67 -5.99 -1.22
C ASP A 31 12.94 -5.18 -1.51
N ASP A 32 13.21 -4.94 -2.79
CA ASP A 32 14.38 -4.20 -3.24
C ASP A 32 14.06 -3.39 -4.51
N PRO A 33 13.92 -2.06 -4.41
CA PRO A 33 13.64 -1.21 -5.56
C PRO A 33 14.84 -1.05 -6.50
N GLU A 34 16.08 -1.24 -6.03
CA GLU A 34 17.29 -1.12 -6.86
C GLU A 34 17.38 -2.29 -7.85
N TYR A 35 17.02 -3.50 -7.39
CA TYR A 35 17.06 -4.73 -8.19
C TYR A 35 15.69 -5.16 -8.73
N GLY A 36 14.61 -4.45 -8.40
CA GLY A 36 13.25 -4.75 -8.84
C GLY A 36 12.68 -6.03 -8.23
N LEU A 37 13.09 -6.38 -7.00
CA LEU A 37 12.60 -7.56 -6.30
C LEU A 37 11.29 -7.27 -5.60
N THR A 38 10.32 -8.15 -5.82
CA THR A 38 8.99 -8.08 -5.20
C THR A 38 8.56 -9.43 -4.67
N SER A 39 7.83 -9.39 -3.56
CA SER A 39 7.11 -10.54 -3.00
C SER A 39 5.61 -10.32 -3.18
N ALA A 40 4.91 -11.34 -3.65
CA ALA A 40 3.47 -11.29 -3.86
C ALA A 40 2.76 -12.40 -3.08
N ALA A 41 1.58 -12.09 -2.55
CA ALA A 41 0.72 -13.06 -1.90
C ALA A 41 -0.77 -12.83 -2.28
N PRO A 42 -1.62 -13.87 -2.20
CA PRO A 42 -3.03 -13.76 -2.60
C PRO A 42 -3.84 -12.75 -1.79
N THR A 43 -3.40 -12.42 -0.57
CA THR A 43 -4.03 -11.42 0.27
C THR A 43 -2.98 -10.64 1.09
N PRO A 44 -3.32 -9.43 1.57
CA PRO A 44 -2.54 -8.71 2.58
C PRO A 44 -2.16 -9.53 3.80
N ALA A 45 -3.10 -10.34 4.31
CA ALA A 45 -2.88 -11.14 5.51
C ALA A 45 -1.85 -12.25 5.26
N ASP A 46 -1.89 -12.88 4.08
CA ASP A 46 -0.91 -13.88 3.67
C ASP A 46 0.48 -13.26 3.51
N LEU A 47 0.55 -12.04 2.97
CA LEU A 47 1.80 -11.29 2.83
C LEU A 47 2.42 -11.00 4.20
N ILE A 48 1.65 -10.40 5.12
CA ILE A 48 2.07 -10.13 6.50
C ILE A 48 2.56 -11.42 7.19
N ARG A 49 1.81 -12.53 7.02
CA ARG A 49 2.21 -13.83 7.57
C ARG A 49 3.54 -14.32 6.97
N GLY A 50 3.76 -14.11 5.67
CA GLY A 50 4.98 -14.48 4.96
C GLY A 50 6.23 -13.78 5.51
N TYR A 51 6.12 -12.51 5.90
CA TYR A 51 7.20 -11.76 6.55
C TYR A 51 7.35 -12.03 8.05
N GLY A 52 6.53 -12.92 8.62
CA GLY A 52 6.57 -13.25 10.05
C GLY A 52 5.84 -12.25 10.96
N GLY A 53 4.98 -11.39 10.42
CA GLY A 53 4.19 -10.42 11.17
C GLY A 53 4.26 -9.01 10.58
N GLY A 54 3.75 -8.03 11.33
CA GLY A 54 3.66 -6.63 10.91
C GLY A 54 2.23 -6.16 10.71
N HIS A 55 2.06 -5.01 10.05
CA HIS A 55 0.75 -4.49 9.68
C HIS A 55 0.85 -3.62 8.43
N ILE A 56 -0.27 -3.47 7.74
CA ILE A 56 -0.39 -2.56 6.60
C ILE A 56 -0.95 -1.22 7.06
N GLU A 57 -0.27 -0.15 6.66
CA GLU A 57 -0.80 1.22 6.63
C GLU A 57 -1.28 1.53 5.22
N TRP A 58 -2.51 2.04 5.11
CA TRP A 58 -3.06 2.54 3.86
C TRP A 58 -2.91 4.06 3.86
N PRO A 59 -2.03 4.64 3.04
CA PRO A 59 -1.93 6.10 2.96
C PRO A 59 -3.27 6.65 2.49
N GLU A 60 -3.80 7.62 3.23
CA GLU A 60 -4.97 8.37 2.77
C GLU A 60 -4.60 9.15 1.51
N ASP A 61 -5.48 9.09 0.51
CA ASP A 61 -5.30 9.84 -0.73
C ASP A 61 -5.30 11.35 -0.37
N PRO A 62 -4.25 12.12 -0.70
CA PRO A 62 -4.14 13.53 -0.30
C PRO A 62 -5.22 14.44 -0.95
N THR A 63 -6.10 13.88 -1.78
CA THR A 63 -7.14 14.62 -2.51
C THR A 63 -8.38 14.98 -1.69
N HIS A 64 -8.49 14.59 -0.41
CA HIS A 64 -9.68 14.86 0.42
C HIS A 64 -9.56 16.01 1.43
N GLN A 65 -8.66 16.99 1.24
CA GLN A 65 -8.43 18.10 2.19
C GLN A 65 -8.41 19.51 1.57
N GLN A 66 -8.94 19.74 0.36
CA GLN A 66 -8.99 21.10 -0.22
C GLN A 66 -10.25 21.35 -1.05
N HIS A 67 -11.42 21.50 -0.41
CA HIS A 67 -12.57 22.22 -0.98
C HIS A 67 -13.62 22.58 0.09
N GLU A 68 -13.19 23.18 1.20
CA GLU A 68 -14.14 23.84 2.12
C GLU A 68 -13.47 25.10 2.67
N GLY A 69 -13.64 26.22 1.96
CA GLY A 69 -13.05 27.48 2.38
C GLY A 69 -13.12 28.61 1.36
N ASP A 70 -14.31 28.91 0.83
CA ASP A 70 -14.79 30.29 0.69
C ASP A 70 -16.25 30.29 0.18
N PRO A 71 -17.19 30.84 0.95
CA PRO A 71 -18.07 31.79 0.32
C PRO A 71 -17.94 33.14 1.03
N ARG A 72 -17.12 34.01 0.44
CA ARG A 72 -17.43 35.44 0.34
C ARG A 72 -18.91 35.58 -0.02
N THR A 73 -19.71 36.18 0.85
CA THR A 73 -20.47 37.42 0.62
C THR A 73 -21.10 37.86 1.93
#